data_AF-A0A9X4RV42-F1
#
_entry.id   AF-A0A9X4RV42-F1
#
_cell.length_a   1.000
_cell.length_b   1.000
_cell.length_c   1.000
_cell.angle_alpha   90.00
_cell.angle_beta   90.00
_cell.angle_gamma   90.00
#
_symmetry.space_group_name_H-M   'P 1'
#
loop_
_entity.id
_entity.type
_entity.pdbx_description
1 polymer ?
#
loop_
_entity_poly.entity_id
_entity_poly.type
_entity_poly.pdbx_seq_one_letter_code
_entity_poly.pdbx_strand_id
1 'polypeptide(L)' 'MTYEATMIINGHQPVHIGYYPNKEKAAEAIIDHAKNNSAEKRLRFIASKKIRSKTIRIDYGAVDCYYLITRRNNVNKK' A
#
# COMPACT_ATOMS: atom_id res chain seq x y z
N MET A 1 -9.74 6.70 -13.03
CA MET A 1 -9.20 6.92 -11.67
C MET A 1 -8.55 5.63 -11.26
N THR A 2 -7.34 5.67 -10.71
CA THR A 2 -6.56 4.47 -10.38
C THR A 2 -6.05 4.55 -8.96
N TYR A 3 -5.77 3.40 -8.37
CA TYR A 3 -5.21 3.27 -7.04
C TYR A 3 -3.83 2.66 -7.16
N GLU A 4 -2.83 3.38 -6.69
CA GLU A 4 -1.45 2.92 -6.64
C GLU A 4 -1.18 2.21 -5.32
N ALA A 5 -0.69 0.98 -5.37
CA ALA A 5 -0.18 0.27 -4.21
C ALA A 5 1.36 0.35 -4.18
N THR A 6 1.89 0.76 -3.03
CA THR A 6 3.33 0.91 -2.80
C THR A 6 3.68 0.35 -1.43
N MET A 7 4.79 -0.38 -1.32
CA MET A 7 5.42 -0.72 -0.05
C MET A 7 6.47 0.34 0.29
N ILE A 8 6.52 0.77 1.54
CA ILE A 8 7.60 1.60 2.06
C ILE A 8 8.48 0.72 2.94
N ILE A 9 9.76 0.65 2.62
CA ILE A 9 10.78 -0.07 3.38
C ILE A 9 11.58 0.96 4.19
N ASN A 10 11.89 0.63 5.45
CA ASN A 10 12.67 1.47 6.37
C ASN A 10 12.15 2.92 6.48
N GLY A 11 10.84 3.11 6.32
CA GLY A 11 10.17 4.41 6.43
C GLY A 11 10.33 5.36 5.23
N HIS A 12 11.18 5.05 4.24
CA HIS A 12 11.49 6.00 3.16
C HIS A 12 11.72 5.40 1.77
N GLN A 13 12.00 4.10 1.63
CA GLN A 13 12.28 3.49 0.33
C GLN A 13 10.99 2.93 -0.30
N PRO A 14 10.44 3.54 -1.36
CA PRO A 14 9.22 3.04 -2.00
C PRO A 14 9.51 1.89 -2.97
N VAL A 15 8.70 0.85 -2.91
CA VAL A 15 8.65 -0.26 -3.86
C VAL A 15 7.26 -0.32 -4.47
N HIS A 16 7.18 -0.19 -5.80
CA HIS A 16 5.92 -0.19 -6.52
C HIS A 16 5.37 -1.62 -6.65
N ILE A 17 4.11 -1.81 -6.25
CA ILE A 17 3.42 -3.11 -6.35
C ILE A 17 2.53 -3.13 -7.60
N GLY A 18 1.83 -2.03 -7.87
CA GLY A 18 1.00 -1.93 -9.07
C GLY A 18 -0.04 -0.81 -9.04
N TYR A 19 -0.82 -0.75 -10.13
CA TYR A 19 -1.99 0.10 -10.28
C TYR A 19 -3.26 -0.75 -10.37
N TYR A 20 -4.31 -0.31 -9.67
CA TYR A 20 -5.55 -1.06 -9.53
C TYR A 20 -6.78 -0.19 -9.82
N PRO A 21 -7.86 -0.79 -10.32
CA PRO A 21 -9.08 -0.06 -10.65
C PRO A 21 -9.82 0.47 -9.41
N ASN A 22 -9.68 -0.19 -8.27
CA ASN A 22 -10.32 0.19 -7.00
C ASN A 22 -9.41 -0.12 -5.80
N LYS A 23 -9.80 0.38 -4.62
CA LYS A 23 -9.02 0.24 -3.38
C LYS A 23 -9.01 -1.21 -2.87
N GLU A 24 -10.07 -1.97 -3.14
CA GLU A 24 -10.24 -3.37 -2.73
C GLU A 24 -9.21 -4.26 -3.43
N LYS A 25 -9.08 -4.13 -4.76
CA LYS A 25 -8.06 -4.85 -5.56
C LYS A 25 -6.64 -4.46 -5.17
N ALA A 26 -6.40 -3.20 -4.83
CA ALA A 26 -5.11 -2.76 -4.30
C ALA A 26 -4.81 -3.40 -2.94
N ALA A 27 -5.81 -3.53 -2.06
CA ALA A 27 -5.65 -4.17 -0.75
C ALA A 27 -5.41 -5.69 -0.88
N GLU A 28 -6.14 -6.38 -1.76
CA GLU A 28 -5.91 -7.80 -2.08
C GLU A 28 -4.45 -8.02 -2.51
N ALA A 29 -3.96 -7.23 -3.47
CA ALA A 29 -2.58 -7.34 -3.94
C ALA A 29 -1.54 -7.05 -2.85
N ILE A 30 -1.80 -6.09 -1.96
CA ILE A 30 -0.92 -5.81 -0.80
C ILE A 30 -0.88 -7.01 0.15
N ILE A 31 -2.04 -7.62 0.44
CA ILE A 31 -2.13 -8.78 1.34
C ILE A 31 -1.35 -9.95 0.73
N ASP A 32 -1.52 -10.21 -0.56
CA ASP A 32 -0.82 -11.30 -1.26
C ASP A 32 0.69 -11.03 -1.33
N HIS A 33 1.09 -9.78 -1.63
CA HIS A 33 2.50 -9.38 -1.58
C HIS A 33 3.10 -9.59 -0.19
N ALA A 34 2.40 -9.20 0.88
CA ALA A 34 2.87 -9.38 2.25
C ALA A 34 2.98 -10.86 2.63
N LYS A 35 2.01 -11.70 2.26
CA LYS A 35 2.05 -13.15 2.53
C LYS A 35 3.23 -13.85 1.84
N ASN A 36 3.59 -13.42 0.64
CA ASN A 36 4.66 -14.04 -0.14
C ASN A 36 6.06 -13.54 0.23
N ASN A 37 6.19 -12.31 0.75
CA ASN A 37 7.48 -11.65 0.94
C ASN A 37 7.83 -11.34 2.40
N SER A 38 6.88 -11.43 3.34
CA SER A 38 7.15 -11.12 4.74
C SER A 38 7.86 -12.26 5.45
N ALA A 39 8.88 -11.93 6.24
CA ALA A 39 9.50 -12.86 7.19
C ALA A 39 8.60 -13.13 8.43
N GLU A 40 7.63 -12.26 8.70
CA GLU A 40 6.71 -12.41 9.82
C GLU A 40 5.67 -13.51 9.54
N LYS A 41 5.57 -14.48 10.45
CA LYS A 41 4.68 -15.64 10.33
C LYS A 41 3.21 -15.27 10.61
N ARG A 42 2.97 -14.22 11.41
CA ARG A 42 1.63 -13.77 11.79
C ARG A 42 1.40 -12.32 11.39
N LEU A 43 1.02 -12.14 10.13
CA LEU A 43 0.66 -10.84 9.58
C LEU A 43 -0.60 -10.29 10.25
N ARG A 44 -0.54 -9.04 10.72
CA ARG A 44 -1.70 -8.30 11.25
C ARG A 44 -1.89 -7.03 10.46
N PHE A 45 -2.94 -6.96 9.66
CA PHE A 45 -3.22 -5.81 8.82
C PHE A 45 -4.06 -4.77 9.56
N ILE A 46 -3.50 -3.58 9.75
CA ILE A 46 -4.19 -2.42 10.34
C ILE A 46 -4.24 -1.32 9.29
N ALA A 47 -5.46 -0.95 8.87
CA ALA A 47 -5.68 0.11 7.90
C ALA A 47 -5.98 1.44 8.60
N SER A 48 -5.17 2.46 8.34
CA SER A 48 -5.39 3.83 8.79
C SER A 48 -5.52 4.78 7.60
N LYS A 49 -6.51 5.67 7.64
CA LYS A 49 -6.73 6.67 6.59
C LYS A 49 -6.04 7.97 6.98
N LYS A 50 -5.10 8.44 6.16
CA LYS A 50 -4.50 9.77 6.33
C LYS A 50 -5.50 10.83 5.83
N ILE A 51 -5.98 11.67 6.74
CA ILE A 51 -6.99 12.71 6.46
C ILE A 51 -6.52 13.66 5.35
N ARG A 52 -5.26 14.10 5.41
CA ARG A 52 -4.71 15.12 4.49
C ARG A 52 -4.35 14.58 3.10
N SER A 53 -3.89 13.33 2.97
CA SER A 53 -3.25 12.84 1.73
C SER A 53 -4.14 11.92 0.88
N LYS A 54 -5.38 11.64 1.30
CA LYS A 54 -6.26 10.62 0.65
C LYS A 54 -5.57 9.26 0.48
N THR A 55 -4.58 8.97 1.33
CA THR A 55 -3.83 7.71 1.34
C THR A 55 -4.35 6.80 2.43
N ILE A 56 -4.46 5.51 2.14
CA ILE A 56 -4.69 4.47 3.14
C ILE A 56 -3.33 3.85 3.44
N ARG A 57 -2.90 3.89 4.71
CA ARG A 57 -1.73 3.17 5.20
C ARG A 57 -2.17 1.82 5.73
N ILE A 58 -1.44 0.76 5.38
CA ILE A 58 -1.67 -0.60 5.88
C ILE A 58 -0.39 -1.05 6.57
N ASP A 59 -0.45 -1.12 7.89
CA ASP A 59 0.62 -1.69 8.72
C ASP A 59 0.42 -3.21 8.82
N TYR A 60 1.50 -3.99 8.76
CA TYR A 60 1.43 -5.45 8.75
C TYR A 60 2.23 -6.14 9.87
N GLY A 61 2.75 -5.37 10.85
CA GLY A 61 3.46 -5.87 12.03
C GLY A 61 4.91 -5.35 12.17
N ALA A 62 5.48 -4.76 11.13
CA ALA A 62 6.78 -4.09 11.17
C ALA A 62 6.59 -2.57 11.34
N VAL A 63 7.37 -1.94 12.22
CA VAL A 63 7.25 -0.49 12.52
C VAL A 63 7.69 0.35 11.32
N ASP A 64 8.77 -0.05 10.66
CA ASP A 64 9.39 0.73 9.59
C ASP A 64 9.00 0.26 8.17
N CYS A 65 8.24 -0.83 8.06
CA CYS A 65 7.74 -1.33 6.78
C CYS A 65 6.21 -1.30 6.76
N TYR A 66 5.64 -0.51 5.85
CA TYR A 66 4.20 -0.34 5.71
C TYR A 66 3.79 -0.17 4.26
N TYR A 67 2.53 -0.44 3.96
CA TYR A 67 1.98 -0.27 2.62
C TYR A 67 1.14 1.00 2.53
N LEU A 68 1.05 1.55 1.33
CA LEU A 68 0.24 2.71 0.99
C LEU A 68 -0.64 2.40 -0.22
N ILE A 69 -1.93 2.74 -0.11
CA ILE A 69 -2.85 2.86 -1.25
C ILE A 69 -3.08 4.34 -1.51
N THR A 70 -2.60 4.84 -2.65
CA THR A 70 -2.72 6.24 -3.04
C THR A 70 -3.69 6.37 -4.21
N ARG A 71 -4.71 7.22 -4.06
CA ARG A 71 -5.61 7.57 -5.15
C ARG A 71 -4.87 8.45 -6.16
N ARG A 72 -4.67 7.96 -7.37
CA ARG A 72 -4.21 8.76 -8.51
C ARG A 72 -5.40 9.17 -9.37
N ASN A 73 -5.50 10.47 -9.59
CA ASN A 73 -6.25 10.97 -10.72
C ASN A 73 -5.34 10.80 -11.94
N ASN A 74 -5.84 10.23 -13.04
CA ASN A 74 -5.10 10.17 -14.30
C ASN A 74 -4.94 11.60 -14.81
N VAL A 75 -4.01 12.36 -14.25
CA VAL A 75 -3.56 13.61 -14.83
C VAL A 75 -2.60 13.16 -15.91
N ASN A 76 -3.08 13.10 -17.15
CA ASN A 76 -2.20 13.11 -18.32
C ASN A 76 -1.22 14.26 -18.09
N LYS A 77 0.03 13.93 -17.77
CA LYS A 77 1.13 14.87 -17.97
C LYS A 77 1.27 14.98 -19.48
N LYS A 78 0.63 16.01 -20.04
CA LYS A 78 1.00 16.56 -21.36
C LYS A 78 2.47 17.00 -21.31
#